data_AF-A0A7X7NY34-F1
#
_entry.id   AF-A0A7X7NY34-F1
#
_cell.length_a   1.000
_cell.length_b   1.000
_cell.length_c   1.000
_cell.angle_alpha   90.00
_cell.angle_beta   90.00
_cell.angle_gamma   90.00
#
_symmetry.space_group_name_H-M   'P 1'
#
loop_
_entity.id
_entity.type
_entity.pdbx_description
1 polymer ?
#
loop_
_entity_poly.entity_id
_entity_poly.type
_entity_poly.pdbx_seq_one_letter_code
_entity_poly.pdbx_strand_id
1 'polypeptide(L)'
;MVAQRILPGLYRIEVPLPGNPLKATNSYVFTSRKRNLIVDTGLNRPECLQTMRSSLSKLGVELNQTDFFITHMHADHVGLVPAIALGRSQIYCSRPEAEFINDFGLSSQQWDFIMKFARVNGYPDSELEEPIKTNQGVKGIPGQTINFTIVGEGDVIKVGDYRLVCIETPGHSQGHLCLYETNKKLLFSGDHILDKITPTVSQWSLNGNHLREYLTSLNKVQALDVSLTLPGHRNLITDCRRRISELKTHHQFRLQEILSLLTARQGQTAYHIASRMNWNLSYTEWEQFPRIQRFFATGEALSHLVYLVKNGKVRAEEVNGITFFYPAAKEIDLQGNDS
;
A
#
# COMPACT_ATOMS: atom_id res chain seq x y z
N MET A 1 -24.41 -7.42 5.34
CA MET A 1 -23.96 -6.47 6.38
C MET A 1 -24.48 -5.08 6.05
N VAL A 2 -24.66 -4.23 7.06
CA VAL A 2 -25.20 -2.86 6.93
C VAL A 2 -24.05 -1.88 7.17
N ALA A 3 -24.04 -0.76 6.45
CA ALA A 3 -23.09 0.31 6.66
C ALA A 3 -23.10 0.78 8.13
N GLN A 4 -21.93 0.81 8.77
CA GLN A 4 -21.76 1.27 10.15
C GLN A 4 -21.65 2.79 10.17
N ARG A 5 -22.53 3.47 10.90
CA ARG A 5 -22.40 4.92 11.12
C ARG A 5 -21.21 5.21 12.04
N ILE A 6 -20.31 6.08 11.62
CA ILE A 6 -19.17 6.57 12.41
C ILE A 6 -19.50 7.92 13.05
N LEU A 7 -20.00 8.85 12.24
CA LEU A 7 -20.44 10.18 12.66
C LEU A 7 -21.69 10.59 11.85
N PRO A 8 -22.37 11.70 12.17
CA PRO A 8 -23.44 12.23 11.31
C PRO A 8 -22.98 12.42 9.86
N GLY A 9 -23.65 11.75 8.92
CA GLY A 9 -23.29 11.80 7.51
C GLY A 9 -22.00 11.07 7.12
N LEU A 10 -21.40 10.26 8.00
CA LEU A 10 -20.21 9.46 7.70
C LEU A 10 -20.41 8.00 8.11
N TYR A 11 -20.22 7.11 7.15
CA TYR A 11 -20.45 5.67 7.30
C TYR A 11 -19.25 4.87 6.80
N ARG A 12 -19.06 3.67 7.37
CA ARG A 12 -18.11 2.67 6.93
C ARG A 12 -18.85 1.46 6.36
N ILE A 13 -18.45 1.02 5.18
CA ILE A 13 -18.88 -0.24 4.56
C ILE A 13 -17.67 -1.16 4.53
N GLU A 14 -17.76 -2.29 5.24
CA GLU A 14 -16.79 -3.38 5.09
C GLU A 14 -17.15 -4.19 3.83
N VAL A 15 -16.47 -3.91 2.73
CA VAL A 15 -16.65 -4.59 1.44
C VAL A 15 -15.88 -5.91 1.50
N PRO A 16 -16.53 -7.07 1.36
CA PRO A 16 -15.87 -8.36 1.53
C PRO A 16 -14.85 -8.61 0.41
N LEU A 17 -13.74 -9.27 0.75
CA LEU A 17 -12.74 -9.77 -0.18
C LEU A 17 -12.67 -11.31 -0.07
N PRO A 18 -13.57 -12.07 -0.73
CA PRO A 18 -13.65 -13.52 -0.54
C PRO A 18 -12.37 -14.23 -1.00
N GLY A 19 -11.81 -15.07 -0.15
CA GLY A 19 -10.57 -15.80 -0.43
C GLY A 19 -9.30 -14.93 -0.38
N ASN A 20 -9.40 -13.69 0.11
CA ASN A 20 -8.25 -12.81 0.32
C ASN A 20 -7.89 -12.75 1.83
N PRO A 21 -6.59 -12.81 2.21
CA PRO A 21 -6.16 -12.74 3.61
C PRO A 21 -6.55 -11.44 4.34
N LEU A 22 -6.79 -10.35 3.60
CA LEU A 22 -7.28 -9.08 4.15
C LEU A 22 -8.75 -9.17 4.61
N LYS A 23 -9.51 -10.14 4.10
CA LYS A 23 -10.93 -10.43 4.39
C LYS A 23 -11.92 -9.37 3.93
N ALA A 24 -11.60 -8.08 4.09
CA ALA A 24 -12.45 -6.95 3.68
C ALA A 24 -11.62 -5.67 3.47
N THR A 25 -12.13 -4.78 2.62
CA THR A 25 -11.67 -3.37 2.49
C THR A 25 -12.75 -2.46 3.10
N ASN A 26 -12.33 -1.46 3.87
CA ASN A 26 -13.19 -0.43 4.41
C ASN A 26 -13.38 0.66 3.35
N SER A 27 -14.61 0.81 2.87
CA SER A 27 -15.03 1.98 2.10
C SER A 27 -15.73 2.98 3.03
N TYR A 28 -15.43 4.27 2.87
CA TYR A 28 -16.06 5.32 3.67
C TYR A 28 -17.00 6.17 2.82
N VAL A 29 -18.23 6.31 3.29
CA VAL A 29 -19.30 7.02 2.57
C VAL A 29 -19.72 8.25 3.35
N PHE A 30 -19.54 9.40 2.72
CA PHE A 30 -20.06 10.68 3.20
C PHE A 30 -21.39 10.95 2.52
N THR A 31 -22.43 11.22 3.30
CA THR A 31 -23.74 11.62 2.79
C THR A 31 -24.03 13.08 3.09
N SER A 32 -24.57 13.80 2.09
CA SER A 32 -25.00 15.19 2.26
C SER A 32 -26.22 15.50 1.39
N ARG A 33 -26.79 16.70 1.56
CA ARG A 33 -27.96 17.13 0.76
C ARG A 33 -27.65 17.40 -0.71
N LYS A 34 -26.39 17.69 -1.06
CA LYS A 34 -26.01 18.14 -2.41
C LYS A 34 -25.27 17.07 -3.21
N ARG A 35 -24.20 16.54 -2.62
CA ARG A 35 -23.37 15.48 -3.20
C ARG A 35 -22.84 14.55 -2.11
N ASN A 36 -22.66 13.30 -2.46
CA ASN A 36 -22.03 12.29 -1.61
C ASN A 36 -20.57 12.10 -2.06
N LEU A 37 -19.75 11.53 -1.18
CA LEU A 37 -18.38 11.13 -1.50
C LEU A 37 -18.15 9.70 -1.01
N ILE A 38 -17.60 8.85 -1.87
CA ILE A 38 -17.16 7.51 -1.51
C ILE A 38 -15.63 7.47 -1.56
N VAL A 39 -15.00 7.12 -0.44
CA VAL A 39 -13.55 6.87 -0.34
C VAL A 39 -13.32 5.38 -0.48
N ASP A 40 -12.64 4.99 -1.56
CA ASP A 40 -12.34 3.62 -1.97
C ASP A 40 -13.58 2.72 -2.16
N THR A 41 -13.45 1.66 -2.94
CA THR A 41 -14.63 1.00 -3.54
C THR A 41 -14.67 -0.53 -3.44
N GLY A 42 -13.58 -1.22 -3.16
CA GLY A 42 -13.53 -2.70 -3.19
C GLY A 42 -13.04 -3.24 -4.54
N LEU A 43 -12.84 -4.56 -4.59
CA LEU A 43 -12.44 -5.27 -5.82
C LEU A 43 -13.57 -5.28 -6.86
N ASN A 44 -13.20 -5.36 -8.15
CA ASN A 44 -14.13 -5.61 -9.24
C ASN A 44 -14.69 -7.04 -9.23
N ARG A 45 -15.55 -7.34 -8.25
CA ARG A 45 -16.15 -8.66 -8.04
C ARG A 45 -17.64 -8.58 -7.72
N PRO A 46 -18.44 -9.60 -8.10
CA PRO A 46 -19.88 -9.61 -7.83
C PRO A 46 -20.22 -9.43 -6.34
N GLU A 47 -19.47 -10.08 -5.44
CA GLU A 47 -19.72 -10.03 -3.99
C GLU A 47 -19.46 -8.64 -3.41
N CYS A 48 -18.40 -7.97 -3.90
CA CYS A 48 -18.06 -6.59 -3.55
C CYS A 48 -19.15 -5.64 -4.07
N LEU A 49 -19.53 -5.77 -5.35
CA LEU A 49 -20.54 -4.94 -6.00
C LEU A 49 -21.91 -5.05 -5.34
N GLN A 50 -22.34 -6.28 -5.01
CA GLN A 50 -23.59 -6.53 -4.31
C GLN A 50 -23.59 -5.87 -2.91
N THR A 51 -22.49 -6.01 -2.17
CA THR A 51 -22.36 -5.40 -0.84
C THR A 51 -22.39 -3.87 -0.93
N MET A 52 -21.65 -3.30 -1.88
CA MET A 52 -21.61 -1.86 -2.11
C MET A 52 -23.01 -1.34 -2.48
N ARG A 53 -23.64 -1.87 -3.54
CA ARG A 53 -24.97 -1.43 -4.00
C ARG A 53 -26.04 -1.54 -2.92
N SER A 54 -26.08 -2.66 -2.20
CA SER A 54 -27.07 -2.86 -1.12
C SER A 54 -26.86 -1.90 0.06
N SER A 55 -25.61 -1.56 0.37
CA SER A 55 -25.28 -0.59 1.43
C SER A 55 -25.63 0.83 1.01
N LEU A 56 -25.26 1.24 -0.21
CA LEU A 56 -25.58 2.56 -0.75
C LEU A 56 -27.10 2.78 -0.87
N SER A 57 -27.85 1.78 -1.32
CA SER A 57 -29.31 1.83 -1.39
C SER A 57 -29.95 2.05 0.00
N LYS A 58 -29.48 1.34 1.03
CA LYS A 58 -29.96 1.52 2.41
C LYS A 58 -29.63 2.89 3.00
N LEU A 59 -28.54 3.50 2.55
CA LEU A 59 -28.14 4.85 2.93
C LEU A 59 -28.88 5.94 2.13
N GLY A 60 -29.67 5.57 1.11
CA GLY A 60 -30.29 6.53 0.20
C GLY A 60 -29.28 7.29 -0.65
N VAL A 61 -28.12 6.68 -0.96
CA VAL A 61 -27.09 7.29 -1.79
C VAL A 61 -27.46 7.14 -3.27
N GLU A 62 -27.69 8.29 -3.90
CA GLU A 62 -27.88 8.40 -5.35
C GLU A 62 -26.54 8.53 -6.07
N LEU A 63 -26.17 7.52 -6.87
CA LEU A 63 -24.88 7.47 -7.58
C LEU A 63 -24.68 8.64 -8.56
N ASN A 64 -25.76 9.21 -9.10
CA ASN A 64 -25.71 10.37 -10.00
C ASN A 64 -25.25 11.68 -9.33
N GLN A 65 -25.26 11.71 -7.99
CA GLN A 65 -24.84 12.81 -7.12
C GLN A 65 -23.66 12.39 -6.24
N THR A 66 -22.90 11.38 -6.67
CA THR A 66 -21.81 10.82 -5.87
C THR A 66 -20.47 10.99 -6.58
N ASP A 67 -19.51 11.54 -5.85
CA ASP A 67 -18.10 11.60 -6.21
C ASP A 67 -17.33 10.47 -5.54
N PHE A 68 -16.13 10.21 -6.05
CA PHE A 68 -15.23 9.17 -5.55
C PHE A 68 -13.88 9.77 -5.23
N PHE A 69 -13.24 9.29 -4.16
CA PHE A 69 -11.85 9.55 -3.87
C PHE A 69 -11.13 8.20 -3.76
N ILE A 70 -10.06 8.04 -4.51
CA ILE A 70 -9.25 6.83 -4.53
C ILE A 70 -7.93 7.14 -3.83
N THR A 71 -7.68 6.42 -2.73
CA THR A 71 -6.46 6.63 -1.93
C THR A 71 -5.20 6.22 -2.70
N HIS A 72 -5.29 5.11 -3.44
CA HIS A 72 -4.20 4.56 -4.25
C HIS A 72 -4.71 3.50 -5.27
N MET A 73 -3.85 3.10 -6.20
CA MET A 73 -4.11 2.20 -7.32
C MET A 73 -4.43 0.74 -7.03
N HIS A 74 -4.33 0.24 -5.79
CA HIS A 74 -4.57 -1.18 -5.54
C HIS A 74 -6.02 -1.52 -5.87
N ALA A 75 -6.24 -2.68 -6.51
CA ALA A 75 -7.52 -2.99 -7.12
C ALA A 75 -8.68 -3.07 -6.13
N ASP A 76 -8.42 -3.36 -4.86
CA ASP A 76 -9.47 -3.37 -3.85
C ASP A 76 -9.84 -1.97 -3.34
N HIS A 77 -9.16 -0.93 -3.80
CA HIS A 77 -9.51 0.47 -3.54
C HIS A 77 -10.22 1.09 -4.76
N VAL A 78 -9.76 0.80 -5.98
CA VAL A 78 -10.30 1.38 -7.22
C VAL A 78 -11.27 0.46 -7.99
N GLY A 79 -11.29 -0.84 -7.70
CA GLY A 79 -11.83 -1.86 -8.61
C GLY A 79 -13.30 -1.71 -8.99
N LEU A 80 -14.17 -1.25 -8.08
CA LEU A 80 -15.58 -1.04 -8.41
C LEU A 80 -15.88 0.27 -9.12
N VAL A 81 -14.94 1.23 -9.21
CA VAL A 81 -15.17 2.53 -9.84
C VAL A 81 -15.86 2.42 -11.21
N PRO A 82 -15.40 1.59 -12.17
CA PRO A 82 -16.07 1.44 -13.47
C PRO A 82 -17.54 1.00 -13.40
N ALA A 83 -17.92 0.26 -12.35
CA ALA A 83 -19.25 -0.33 -12.22
C ALA A 83 -20.26 0.58 -11.48
N ILE A 84 -19.77 1.58 -10.74
CA ILE A 84 -20.62 2.42 -9.87
C ILE A 84 -20.47 3.93 -10.11
N ALA A 85 -19.36 4.39 -10.71
CA ALA A 85 -19.23 5.77 -11.11
C ALA A 85 -20.04 6.05 -12.37
N LEU A 86 -20.74 7.19 -12.39
CA LEU A 86 -21.56 7.61 -13.53
C LEU A 86 -20.93 8.83 -14.19
N GLY A 87 -21.36 9.19 -15.41
CA GLY A 87 -20.75 10.29 -16.19
C GLY A 87 -20.79 11.69 -15.54
N ARG A 88 -21.48 11.87 -14.40
CA ARG A 88 -21.52 13.10 -13.60
C ARG A 88 -20.67 13.04 -12.33
N SER A 89 -20.01 11.91 -12.06
CA SER A 89 -19.14 11.71 -10.91
C SER A 89 -17.78 12.35 -11.18
N GLN A 90 -17.24 13.07 -10.20
CA GLN A 90 -15.82 13.35 -10.14
C GLN A 90 -15.12 12.20 -9.43
N ILE A 91 -13.98 11.78 -9.96
CA ILE A 91 -13.18 10.68 -9.42
C ILE A 91 -11.81 11.26 -9.08
N TYR A 92 -11.63 11.64 -7.82
CA TYR A 92 -10.40 12.22 -7.31
C TYR A 92 -9.34 11.14 -7.12
N CYS A 93 -8.13 11.40 -7.60
CA CYS A 93 -6.97 10.52 -7.45
C CYS A 93 -5.69 11.35 -7.59
N SER A 94 -4.58 10.90 -7.04
CA SER A 94 -3.30 11.56 -7.31
C SER A 94 -2.81 11.26 -8.71
N ARG A 95 -1.92 12.11 -9.24
CA ARG A 95 -1.36 11.94 -10.58
C ARG A 95 -0.63 10.61 -10.77
N PRO A 96 0.33 10.21 -9.90
CA PRO A 96 1.05 8.95 -10.11
C PRO A 96 0.12 7.74 -10.10
N GLU A 97 -0.89 7.75 -9.24
CA GLU A 97 -1.86 6.67 -9.14
C GLU A 97 -2.80 6.63 -10.36
N ALA A 98 -3.27 7.78 -10.83
CA ALA A 98 -4.11 7.89 -12.03
C ALA A 98 -3.38 7.44 -13.29
N GLU A 99 -2.12 7.85 -13.46
CA GLU A 99 -1.24 7.41 -14.56
C GLU A 99 -1.01 5.90 -14.45
N PHE A 100 -0.71 5.37 -13.26
CA PHE A 100 -0.58 3.94 -13.07
C PHE A 100 -1.87 3.19 -13.43
N ILE A 101 -3.04 3.57 -12.92
CA ILE A 101 -4.30 2.87 -13.18
C ILE A 101 -4.60 2.82 -14.69
N ASN A 102 -4.42 3.95 -15.39
CA ASN A 102 -4.75 4.05 -16.82
C ASN A 102 -3.68 3.43 -17.74
N ASP A 103 -2.40 3.48 -17.38
CA ASP A 103 -1.31 2.94 -18.21
C ASP A 103 -1.02 1.46 -17.92
N PHE A 104 -1.10 1.07 -16.64
CA PHE A 104 -0.79 -0.27 -16.15
C PHE A 104 -1.97 -1.24 -16.30
N GLY A 105 -3.20 -0.77 -16.10
CA GLY A 105 -4.41 -1.59 -16.30
C GLY A 105 -4.57 -2.13 -17.72
N LEU A 106 -3.81 -1.58 -18.67
CA LEU A 106 -3.92 -1.85 -20.10
C LEU A 106 -2.64 -2.42 -20.76
N SER A 107 -1.49 -2.54 -20.04
CA SER A 107 -0.21 -2.95 -20.65
C SER A 107 0.56 -4.04 -19.91
N SER A 108 1.11 -5.02 -20.64
CA SER A 108 1.94 -6.11 -20.09
C SER A 108 3.37 -5.68 -19.73
N GLN A 109 3.84 -4.55 -20.26
CA GLN A 109 5.25 -4.13 -20.21
C GLN A 109 5.76 -3.86 -18.78
N GLN A 110 4.92 -3.31 -17.90
CA GLN A 110 5.36 -3.06 -16.53
C GLN A 110 5.41 -4.35 -15.68
N TRP A 111 4.58 -5.35 -15.98
CA TRP A 111 4.73 -6.69 -15.39
C TRP A 111 6.02 -7.36 -15.84
N ASP A 112 6.39 -7.21 -17.11
CA ASP A 112 7.67 -7.69 -17.62
C ASP A 112 8.85 -7.02 -16.88
N PHE A 113 8.74 -5.73 -16.58
CA PHE A 113 9.71 -5.00 -15.76
C PHE A 113 9.80 -5.57 -14.35
N ILE A 114 8.67 -5.74 -13.66
CA ILE A 114 8.62 -6.32 -12.31
C ILE A 114 9.22 -7.73 -12.31
N MET A 115 8.87 -8.57 -13.28
CA MET A 115 9.41 -9.93 -13.43
C MET A 115 10.92 -9.92 -13.65
N LYS A 116 11.41 -9.03 -14.52
CA LYS A 116 12.84 -8.85 -14.75
C LYS A 116 13.56 -8.52 -13.44
N PHE A 117 13.03 -7.60 -12.65
CA PHE A 117 13.64 -7.24 -11.37
C PHE A 117 13.53 -8.35 -10.32
N ALA A 118 12.43 -9.09 -10.28
CA ALA A 118 12.30 -10.25 -9.42
C ALA A 118 13.36 -11.31 -9.75
N ARG A 119 13.54 -11.63 -11.04
CA ARG A 119 14.59 -12.55 -11.53
C ARG A 119 15.99 -12.07 -11.15
N VAL A 120 16.32 -10.80 -11.43
CA VAL A 120 17.62 -10.21 -11.09
C VAL A 120 17.88 -10.24 -9.58
N ASN A 121 16.83 -10.24 -8.74
CA ASN A 121 16.96 -10.37 -7.29
C ASN A 121 16.83 -11.82 -6.78
N GLY A 122 17.04 -12.79 -7.67
CA GLY A 122 17.16 -14.21 -7.38
C GLY A 122 15.84 -14.95 -7.17
N TYR A 123 14.71 -14.38 -7.60
CA TYR A 123 13.43 -15.08 -7.58
C TYR A 123 13.41 -16.19 -8.66
N PRO A 124 12.99 -17.43 -8.36
CA PRO A 124 13.04 -18.54 -9.31
C PRO A 124 12.10 -18.36 -10.50
N ASP A 125 12.61 -18.57 -11.73
CA ASP A 125 11.81 -18.46 -12.96
C ASP A 125 10.57 -19.37 -12.98
N SER A 126 10.71 -20.59 -12.45
CA SER A 126 9.61 -21.56 -12.33
C SER A 126 8.45 -21.10 -11.44
N GLU A 127 8.65 -20.03 -10.68
CA GLU A 127 7.69 -19.48 -9.74
C GLU A 127 7.13 -18.11 -10.15
N LEU A 128 7.70 -17.45 -11.16
CA LEU A 128 7.36 -16.05 -11.50
C LEU A 128 6.03 -15.87 -12.25
N GLU A 129 5.59 -16.86 -13.03
CA GLU A 129 4.35 -16.73 -13.82
C GLU A 129 3.07 -16.78 -12.97
N GLU A 130 3.08 -17.55 -11.89
CA GLU A 130 1.88 -17.81 -11.09
C GLU A 130 1.41 -16.57 -10.31
N PRO A 131 2.28 -15.81 -9.60
CA PRO A 131 1.91 -14.55 -8.95
C PRO A 131 1.14 -13.60 -9.86
N ILE A 132 1.51 -13.44 -11.13
CA ILE A 132 0.80 -12.56 -12.06
C ILE A 132 -0.58 -13.13 -12.41
N LYS A 133 -0.64 -14.42 -12.72
CA LYS A 133 -1.87 -15.12 -13.11
C LYS A 133 -2.88 -15.22 -11.95
N THR A 134 -2.45 -15.22 -10.70
CA THR A 134 -3.31 -15.44 -9.53
C THR A 134 -3.53 -14.19 -8.67
N ASN A 135 -2.74 -13.13 -8.87
CA ASN A 135 -2.90 -11.88 -8.12
C ASN A 135 -4.23 -11.19 -8.46
N GLN A 136 -5.15 -11.26 -7.50
CA GLN A 136 -6.47 -10.61 -7.57
C GLN A 136 -6.34 -9.09 -7.69
N GLY A 137 -5.25 -8.52 -7.17
CA GLY A 137 -4.88 -7.12 -7.31
C GLY A 137 -4.60 -6.69 -8.74
N VAL A 138 -4.27 -7.62 -9.65
CA VAL A 138 -4.05 -7.34 -11.08
C VAL A 138 -5.34 -7.48 -11.86
N LYS A 139 -6.06 -8.60 -11.62
CA LYS A 139 -7.33 -8.89 -12.30
C LYS A 139 -8.43 -7.89 -11.96
N GLY A 140 -8.33 -7.23 -10.82
CA GLY A 140 -9.30 -6.25 -10.36
C GLY A 140 -9.02 -4.81 -10.79
N ILE A 141 -7.87 -4.52 -11.45
CA ILE A 141 -7.61 -3.18 -11.97
C ILE A 141 -8.60 -2.90 -13.10
N PRO A 142 -9.22 -1.71 -13.16
CA PRO A 142 -10.08 -1.31 -14.26
C PRO A 142 -9.44 -1.55 -15.62
N GLY A 143 -10.04 -2.43 -16.44
CA GLY A 143 -9.64 -2.65 -17.84
C GLY A 143 -10.12 -1.55 -18.80
N GLN A 144 -10.41 -0.35 -18.28
CA GLN A 144 -10.89 0.80 -19.02
C GLN A 144 -10.29 2.08 -18.46
N THR A 145 -10.04 3.06 -19.32
CA THR A 145 -9.54 4.37 -18.90
C THR A 145 -10.58 5.08 -18.02
N ILE A 146 -10.13 5.59 -16.88
CA ILE A 146 -10.91 6.41 -15.96
C ILE A 146 -10.48 7.87 -16.11
N ASN A 147 -11.44 8.77 -16.27
CA ASN A 147 -11.18 10.21 -16.28
C ASN A 147 -11.05 10.74 -14.85
N PHE A 148 -9.83 10.79 -14.34
CA PHE A 148 -9.55 11.25 -12.98
C PHE A 148 -9.49 12.78 -12.88
N THR A 149 -10.03 13.32 -11.78
CA THR A 149 -9.76 14.67 -11.30
C THR A 149 -8.51 14.61 -10.42
N ILE A 150 -7.41 15.15 -10.91
CA ILE A 150 -6.12 15.06 -10.20
C ILE A 150 -6.11 15.97 -8.97
N VAL A 151 -5.69 15.41 -7.83
CA VAL A 151 -5.48 16.13 -6.55
C VAL A 151 -4.13 15.77 -5.94
N GLY A 152 -3.57 16.64 -5.12
CA GLY A 152 -2.27 16.45 -4.45
C GLY A 152 -2.23 17.03 -3.04
N GLU A 153 -1.02 17.15 -2.48
CA GLU A 153 -0.80 17.69 -1.14
C GLU A 153 -1.53 19.03 -0.90
N GLY A 154 -2.29 19.12 0.18
CA GLY A 154 -2.99 20.33 0.61
C GLY A 154 -4.31 20.61 -0.10
N ASP A 155 -4.64 19.92 -1.18
CA ASP A 155 -5.93 20.06 -1.86
C ASP A 155 -7.09 19.68 -0.94
N VAL A 156 -8.24 20.33 -1.15
CA VAL A 156 -9.38 20.25 -0.23
C VAL A 156 -10.63 19.77 -0.93
N ILE A 157 -11.18 18.67 -0.44
CA ILE A 157 -12.48 18.14 -0.87
C ILE A 157 -13.50 18.43 0.22
N LYS A 158 -14.60 19.10 -0.17
CA LYS A 158 -15.69 19.46 0.75
C LYS A 158 -16.92 18.61 0.46
N VAL A 159 -17.48 17.98 1.49
CA VAL A 159 -18.71 17.20 1.40
C VAL A 159 -19.55 17.38 2.67
N GLY A 160 -20.73 17.98 2.53
CA GLY A 160 -21.54 18.38 3.69
C GLY A 160 -20.74 19.24 4.67
N ASP A 161 -20.68 18.81 5.93
CA ASP A 161 -19.95 19.48 7.02
C ASP A 161 -18.49 19.02 7.16
N TYR A 162 -17.97 18.27 6.18
CA TYR A 162 -16.62 17.71 6.20
C TYR A 162 -15.71 18.49 5.25
N ARG A 163 -14.52 18.85 5.77
CA ARG A 163 -13.43 19.47 5.01
C ARG A 163 -12.23 18.53 5.02
N LEU A 164 -12.01 17.81 3.93
CA LEU A 164 -11.02 16.75 3.80
C LEU A 164 -9.79 17.30 3.08
N VAL A 165 -8.65 17.37 3.77
CA VAL A 165 -7.36 17.80 3.21
C VAL A 165 -6.61 16.58 2.70
N CYS A 166 -6.13 16.62 1.47
CA CYS A 166 -5.28 15.59 0.90
C CYS A 166 -3.87 15.70 1.49
N ILE A 167 -3.35 14.59 2.02
CA ILE A 167 -2.00 14.49 2.58
C ILE A 167 -1.26 13.40 1.83
N GLU A 168 -0.19 13.74 1.13
CA GLU A 168 0.61 12.76 0.38
C GLU A 168 1.35 11.85 1.34
N THR A 169 1.21 10.54 1.18
CA THR A 169 1.84 9.57 2.07
C THR A 169 2.54 8.46 1.28
N PRO A 170 3.49 8.82 0.39
CA PRO A 170 4.18 7.86 -0.45
C PRO A 170 4.93 6.81 0.37
N GLY A 171 5.12 5.65 -0.25
CA GLY A 171 5.91 4.53 0.27
C GLY A 171 5.22 3.19 0.11
N HIS A 172 3.95 3.08 0.54
CA HIS A 172 3.11 1.92 0.21
C HIS A 172 2.83 1.86 -1.30
N SER A 173 2.52 3.04 -1.87
CA SER A 173 2.53 3.31 -3.29
C SER A 173 3.07 4.71 -3.54
N GLN A 174 3.38 5.02 -4.80
CA GLN A 174 4.09 6.26 -5.15
C GLN A 174 3.26 7.52 -4.93
N GLY A 175 1.95 7.47 -5.20
CA GLY A 175 1.05 8.62 -5.07
C GLY A 175 -0.03 8.41 -4.02
N HIS A 176 0.20 7.56 -3.02
CA HIS A 176 -0.78 7.31 -1.96
C HIS A 176 -1.22 8.62 -1.28
N LEU A 177 -2.53 8.80 -1.09
CA LEU A 177 -3.10 9.94 -0.38
C LEU A 177 -3.90 9.49 0.86
N CYS A 178 -3.64 10.13 1.99
CA CYS A 178 -4.58 10.16 3.11
C CYS A 178 -5.53 11.36 2.98
N LEU A 179 -6.70 11.27 3.60
CA LEU A 179 -7.57 12.43 3.83
C LEU A 179 -7.60 12.78 5.31
N TYR A 180 -7.34 14.05 5.64
CA TYR A 180 -7.40 14.56 7.00
C TYR A 180 -8.56 15.54 7.17
N GLU A 181 -9.49 15.24 8.08
CA GLU A 181 -10.56 16.15 8.48
C GLU A 181 -10.13 16.92 9.72
N THR A 182 -9.85 18.21 9.52
CA THR A 182 -9.17 19.06 10.52
C THR A 182 -10.02 19.36 11.75
N ASN A 183 -11.34 19.46 11.61
CA ASN A 183 -12.23 19.93 12.68
C ASN A 183 -12.64 18.79 13.63
N LYS A 184 -12.78 17.59 13.07
CA LYS A 184 -13.21 16.36 13.73
C LYS A 184 -12.02 15.44 14.03
N LYS A 185 -10.81 15.83 13.61
CA LYS A 185 -9.54 15.12 13.87
C LYS A 185 -9.56 13.68 13.36
N LEU A 186 -10.12 13.49 12.16
CA LEU A 186 -10.26 12.19 11.52
C LEU A 186 -9.18 12.03 10.46
N LEU A 187 -8.55 10.85 10.40
CA LEU A 187 -7.61 10.50 9.34
C LEU A 187 -8.13 9.28 8.58
N PHE A 188 -8.46 9.44 7.31
CA PHE A 188 -8.69 8.32 6.39
C PHE A 188 -7.33 7.92 5.85
N SER A 189 -6.76 6.87 6.43
CA SER A 189 -5.35 6.53 6.19
C SER A 189 -5.12 5.67 4.97
N GLY A 190 -6.17 5.15 4.32
CA GLY A 190 -6.01 4.12 3.30
C GLY A 190 -5.12 3.00 3.84
N ASP A 191 -4.12 2.63 3.05
CA ASP A 191 -3.13 1.62 3.43
C ASP A 191 -1.84 2.21 3.99
N HIS A 192 -1.82 3.50 4.33
CA HIS A 192 -0.65 4.10 5.00
C HIS A 192 -0.49 3.62 6.46
N ILE A 193 -1.59 3.52 7.20
CA ILE A 193 -1.63 3.08 8.61
C ILE A 193 -2.78 2.10 8.76
N LEU A 194 -2.49 0.87 9.18
CA LEU A 194 -3.46 -0.24 9.33
C LEU A 194 -3.43 -0.83 10.75
N ASP A 195 -4.57 -1.32 11.23
CA ASP A 195 -4.68 -1.98 12.54
C ASP A 195 -4.14 -3.41 12.50
N LYS A 196 -3.31 -3.80 13.49
CA LYS A 196 -2.73 -5.16 13.69
C LYS A 196 -1.84 -5.73 12.57
N ILE A 197 -1.89 -5.19 11.37
CA ILE A 197 -1.05 -5.57 10.23
C ILE A 197 -0.14 -4.41 9.81
N THR A 198 0.95 -4.73 9.15
CA THR A 198 1.82 -3.74 8.51
C THR A 198 1.42 -3.62 7.05
N PRO A 199 1.30 -2.39 6.51
CA PRO A 199 1.19 -2.21 5.08
C PRO A 199 2.42 -2.75 4.37
N THR A 200 2.22 -3.38 3.21
CA THR A 200 3.34 -3.82 2.38
C THR A 200 4.11 -2.59 1.86
N VAL A 201 5.42 -2.55 2.05
CA VAL A 201 6.29 -1.52 1.47
C VAL A 201 7.27 -2.21 0.53
N SER A 202 6.79 -2.53 -0.67
CA SER A 202 7.55 -3.30 -1.65
C SER A 202 8.22 -2.42 -2.69
N GLN A 203 9.34 -2.89 -3.21
CA GLN A 203 10.07 -2.23 -4.28
C GLN A 203 10.66 -3.27 -5.22
N TRP A 204 10.52 -3.08 -6.54
CA TRP A 204 11.09 -3.95 -7.58
C TRP A 204 12.02 -3.16 -8.50
N SER A 205 12.94 -2.41 -7.88
CA SER A 205 13.98 -1.60 -8.54
C SER A 205 15.03 -1.21 -7.50
N LEU A 206 16.26 -0.88 -7.92
CA LEU A 206 17.25 -0.24 -7.03
C LEU A 206 17.16 1.30 -7.04
N ASN A 207 16.32 1.85 -7.92
CA ASN A 207 15.99 3.27 -7.97
C ASN A 207 14.86 3.58 -6.98
N GLY A 208 14.86 4.80 -6.45
CA GLY A 208 13.93 5.20 -5.39
C GLY A 208 14.34 4.70 -4.00
N ASN A 209 13.49 4.94 -3.01
CA ASN A 209 13.67 4.48 -1.63
C ASN A 209 12.31 4.44 -0.90
N HIS A 210 11.47 3.47 -1.26
CA HIS A 210 10.08 3.40 -0.80
C HIS A 210 9.95 3.31 0.72
N LEU A 211 10.88 2.58 1.39
CA LEU A 211 10.88 2.52 2.84
C LEU A 211 11.22 3.88 3.49
N ARG A 212 12.18 4.64 2.93
CA ARG A 212 12.47 6.00 3.45
C ARG A 212 11.26 6.91 3.24
N GLU A 213 10.61 6.84 2.09
CA GLU A 213 9.39 7.60 1.80
C GLU A 213 8.29 7.24 2.80
N TYR A 214 8.03 5.95 3.03
CA TYR A 214 7.05 5.47 3.99
C TYR A 214 7.33 5.98 5.41
N LEU A 215 8.57 5.84 5.90
CA LEU A 215 8.97 6.30 7.23
C LEU A 215 8.87 7.83 7.37
N THR A 216 9.14 8.57 6.29
CA THR A 216 8.98 10.04 6.24
C THR A 216 7.50 10.42 6.28
N SER A 217 6.65 9.71 5.54
CA SER A 217 5.20 9.87 5.56
C SER A 217 4.61 9.59 6.94
N LEU A 218 5.10 8.54 7.64
CA LEU A 218 4.74 8.27 9.03
C LEU A 218 5.11 9.43 9.97
N ASN A 219 6.28 10.06 9.80
CA ASN A 219 6.66 11.25 10.57
C ASN A 219 5.68 12.42 10.32
N LYS A 220 5.31 12.65 9.06
CA LYS A 220 4.37 13.70 8.67
C LYS A 220 3.00 13.50 9.33
N VAL A 221 2.46 12.29 9.26
CA VAL A 221 1.15 11.97 9.86
C VAL A 221 1.21 12.02 11.39
N GLN A 222 2.31 11.61 12.01
CA GLN A 222 2.46 11.65 13.48
C GLN A 222 2.36 13.07 14.05
N ALA A 223 2.73 14.09 13.26
CA ALA A 223 2.64 15.49 13.64
C ALA A 223 1.20 16.04 13.60
N LEU A 224 0.25 15.32 12.99
CA LEU A 224 -1.16 15.71 12.96
C LEU A 224 -1.84 15.46 14.31
N ASP A 225 -2.92 16.20 14.57
CA ASP A 225 -3.78 16.03 15.74
C ASP A 225 -4.95 15.11 15.38
N VAL A 226 -4.71 13.79 15.43
CA VAL A 226 -5.67 12.76 15.02
C VAL A 226 -6.29 12.09 16.24
N SER A 227 -7.62 12.11 16.34
CA SER A 227 -8.39 11.41 17.38
C SER A 227 -8.88 10.03 16.92
N LEU A 228 -9.13 9.85 15.62
CA LEU A 228 -9.61 8.58 15.07
C LEU A 228 -9.05 8.37 13.66
N THR A 229 -8.38 7.24 13.46
CA THR A 229 -7.91 6.80 12.15
C THR A 229 -8.85 5.75 11.58
N LEU A 230 -9.14 5.92 10.30
CA LEU A 230 -10.11 5.23 9.47
C LEU A 230 -9.32 4.52 8.34
N PRO A 231 -8.78 3.31 8.59
CA PRO A 231 -7.88 2.62 7.66
C PRO A 231 -8.61 1.90 6.53
N GLY A 232 -7.90 1.62 5.44
CA GLY A 232 -8.37 0.81 4.31
C GLY A 232 -8.71 -0.64 4.69
N HIS A 233 -8.07 -1.17 5.74
CA HIS A 233 -8.33 -2.51 6.25
C HIS A 233 -8.40 -2.56 7.77
N ARG A 234 -9.03 -3.63 8.28
CA ARG A 234 -9.12 -3.96 9.71
C ARG A 234 -9.91 -2.90 10.50
N ASN A 235 -9.64 -2.78 11.79
CA ASN A 235 -10.44 -1.97 12.71
C ASN A 235 -10.01 -0.50 12.69
N LEU A 236 -10.88 0.38 13.16
CA LEU A 236 -10.54 1.77 13.43
C LEU A 236 -9.46 1.87 14.53
N ILE A 237 -8.61 2.89 14.46
CA ILE A 237 -7.50 3.08 15.40
C ILE A 237 -7.72 4.38 16.17
N THR A 238 -7.83 4.29 17.50
CA THR A 238 -8.05 5.44 18.39
C THR A 238 -6.74 6.09 18.89
N ASP A 239 -5.61 5.39 18.78
CA ASP A 239 -4.29 5.90 19.12
C ASP A 239 -3.34 5.81 17.92
N CYS A 240 -3.45 6.82 17.04
CA CYS A 240 -2.67 6.89 15.80
C CYS A 240 -1.15 6.98 16.08
N ARG A 241 -0.75 7.77 17.08
CA ARG A 241 0.68 7.99 17.41
C ARG A 241 1.34 6.73 17.93
N ARG A 242 0.64 5.97 18.78
CA ARG A 242 1.09 4.65 19.21
C ARG A 242 1.25 3.72 18.02
N ARG A 243 0.25 3.64 17.13
CA ARG A 243 0.33 2.74 15.97
C ARG A 243 1.49 3.09 15.04
N ILE A 244 1.73 4.37 14.79
CA ILE A 244 2.90 4.84 14.02
C ILE A 244 4.21 4.41 14.69
N SER A 245 4.30 4.52 16.01
CA SER A 245 5.50 4.10 16.76
C SER A 245 5.74 2.60 16.62
N GLU A 246 4.70 1.78 16.73
CA GLU A 246 4.77 0.33 16.50
C GLU A 246 5.23 -0.01 15.07
N LEU A 247 4.74 0.70 14.06
CA LEU A 247 5.15 0.52 12.66
C LEU A 247 6.63 0.86 12.45
N LYS A 248 7.11 1.96 13.01
CA LYS A 248 8.52 2.35 12.94
C LYS A 248 9.43 1.32 13.62
N THR A 249 9.04 0.87 14.81
CA THR A 249 9.75 -0.16 15.56
C THR A 249 9.79 -1.47 14.78
N HIS A 250 8.68 -1.88 14.14
CA HIS A 250 8.66 -3.04 13.25
C HIS A 250 9.71 -2.94 12.14
N HIS A 251 9.74 -1.83 11.39
CA HIS A 251 10.74 -1.67 10.31
C HIS A 251 12.17 -1.61 10.84
N GLN A 252 12.41 -1.02 12.02
CA GLN A 252 13.73 -1.07 12.65
C GLN A 252 14.18 -2.51 12.95
N PHE A 253 13.28 -3.36 13.46
CA PHE A 253 13.58 -4.78 13.68
C PHE A 253 13.85 -5.53 12.36
N ARG A 254 13.11 -5.23 11.28
CA ARG A 254 13.38 -5.79 9.94
C ARG A 254 14.75 -5.40 9.40
N LEU A 255 15.13 -4.14 9.53
CA LEU A 255 16.45 -3.65 9.12
C LEU A 255 17.57 -4.36 9.88
N GLN A 256 17.43 -4.53 11.20
CA GLN A 256 18.40 -5.23 12.05
C GLN A 256 18.50 -6.73 11.70
N GLU A 257 17.37 -7.39 11.45
CA GLU A 257 17.36 -8.79 11.05
C GLU A 257 18.11 -8.99 9.72
N ILE A 258 17.82 -8.18 8.70
CA ILE A 258 18.49 -8.26 7.39
C ILE A 258 20.00 -8.07 7.53
N LEU A 259 20.44 -7.09 8.32
CA LEU A 259 21.86 -6.87 8.61
C LEU A 259 22.50 -8.10 9.29
N SER A 260 21.77 -8.74 10.19
CA SER A 260 22.23 -9.94 10.90
C SER A 260 22.36 -11.13 9.95
N LEU A 261 21.38 -11.34 9.06
CA LEU A 261 21.42 -12.35 8.00
C LEU A 261 22.59 -12.14 7.04
N LEU A 262 22.86 -10.89 6.63
CA LEU A 262 23.99 -10.55 5.77
C LEU A 262 25.35 -10.70 6.44
N THR A 263 25.41 -10.51 7.77
CA THR A 263 26.63 -10.73 8.55
C THR A 263 26.93 -12.22 8.69
N ALA A 264 25.90 -13.04 8.93
CA ALA A 264 26.03 -14.49 9.04
C ALA A 264 26.40 -15.15 7.71
N ARG A 265 25.90 -14.63 6.59
CA ARG A 265 26.22 -15.10 5.24
C ARG A 265 26.27 -13.93 4.27
N GLN A 266 27.43 -13.64 3.72
CA GLN A 266 27.59 -12.59 2.72
C GLN A 266 27.16 -13.05 1.32
N GLY A 267 26.85 -12.12 0.43
CA GLY A 267 26.51 -12.42 -0.96
C GLY A 267 25.19 -13.16 -1.08
N GLN A 268 24.11 -12.54 -0.62
CA GLN A 268 22.76 -13.09 -0.72
C GLN A 268 21.88 -12.22 -1.60
N THR A 269 20.98 -12.84 -2.37
CA THR A 269 19.97 -12.11 -3.14
C THR A 269 18.79 -11.71 -2.24
N ALA A 270 17.92 -10.79 -2.69
CA ALA A 270 16.74 -10.40 -1.91
C ALA A 270 15.80 -11.60 -1.63
N TYR A 271 15.63 -12.51 -2.60
CA TYR A 271 14.84 -13.73 -2.43
C TYR A 271 15.38 -14.63 -1.29
N HIS A 272 16.70 -14.85 -1.25
CA HIS A 272 17.33 -15.65 -0.21
C HIS A 272 17.30 -15.01 1.18
N ILE A 273 17.30 -13.67 1.22
CA ILE A 273 17.14 -12.94 2.48
C ILE A 273 15.69 -13.06 2.95
N ALA A 274 14.72 -12.82 2.07
CA ALA A 274 13.30 -12.96 2.38
C ALA A 274 12.96 -14.35 2.91
N SER A 275 13.52 -15.42 2.34
CA SER A 275 13.27 -16.80 2.82
C SER A 275 13.81 -17.10 4.22
N ARG A 276 14.67 -16.25 4.76
CA ARG A 276 15.28 -16.38 6.10
C ARG A 276 14.77 -15.34 7.09
N MET A 277 13.94 -14.40 6.66
CA MET A 277 13.32 -13.41 7.54
C MET A 277 12.15 -14.05 8.30
N ASN A 278 11.90 -13.55 9.51
CA ASN A 278 10.76 -14.02 10.31
C ASN A 278 9.45 -13.41 9.80
N TRP A 279 8.57 -14.21 9.20
CA TRP A 279 7.24 -13.77 8.75
C TRP A 279 6.15 -14.23 9.71
N ASN A 280 5.21 -13.36 10.03
CA ASN A 280 4.04 -13.72 10.84
C ASN A 280 2.96 -14.38 9.97
N LEU A 281 3.26 -15.58 9.48
CA LEU A 281 2.39 -16.40 8.65
C LEU A 281 2.20 -17.79 9.28
N SER A 282 1.14 -18.49 8.90
CA SER A 282 0.79 -19.81 9.45
C SER A 282 1.64 -20.97 8.92
N TYR A 283 2.72 -20.67 8.20
CA TYR A 283 3.59 -21.64 7.54
C TYR A 283 4.95 -21.66 8.24
N THR A 284 5.53 -22.84 8.41
CA THR A 284 6.81 -22.99 9.11
C THR A 284 7.99 -22.95 8.14
N GLU A 285 7.79 -23.45 6.92
CA GLU A 285 8.82 -23.51 5.89
C GLU A 285 8.51 -22.56 4.72
N TRP A 286 9.53 -21.95 4.13
CA TRP A 286 9.40 -21.00 3.03
C TRP A 286 8.71 -21.61 1.80
N GLU A 287 8.99 -22.88 1.52
CA GLU A 287 8.45 -23.62 0.37
C GLU A 287 6.93 -23.82 0.48
N GLN A 288 6.37 -23.78 1.69
CA GLN A 288 4.93 -23.89 1.96
C GLN A 288 4.18 -22.58 1.71
N PHE A 289 4.88 -21.45 1.66
CA PHE A 289 4.23 -20.16 1.43
C PHE A 289 3.59 -20.18 0.03
N PRO A 290 2.36 -19.66 -0.15
CA PRO A 290 1.83 -19.40 -1.47
C PRO A 290 2.82 -18.53 -2.28
N ARG A 291 3.02 -18.82 -3.57
CA ARG A 291 4.06 -18.13 -4.36
C ARG A 291 3.84 -16.61 -4.39
N ILE A 292 2.60 -16.17 -4.45
CA ILE A 292 2.27 -14.73 -4.36
C ILE A 292 2.71 -14.11 -3.03
N GLN A 293 2.67 -14.84 -1.91
CA GLN A 293 3.18 -14.35 -0.63
C GLN A 293 4.70 -14.29 -0.61
N ARG A 294 5.39 -15.29 -1.19
CA ARG A 294 6.84 -15.24 -1.38
C ARG A 294 7.27 -14.03 -2.23
N PHE A 295 6.49 -13.72 -3.26
CA PHE A 295 6.70 -12.56 -4.11
C PHE A 295 6.61 -11.26 -3.30
N PHE A 296 5.53 -11.04 -2.54
CA PHE A 296 5.41 -9.86 -1.68
C PHE A 296 6.51 -9.77 -0.62
N ALA A 297 6.83 -10.88 0.05
CA ALA A 297 7.91 -10.96 1.03
C ALA A 297 9.28 -10.57 0.42
N THR A 298 9.55 -11.01 -0.82
CA THR A 298 10.78 -10.66 -1.53
C THR A 298 10.83 -9.18 -1.90
N GLY A 299 9.73 -8.61 -2.39
CA GLY A 299 9.65 -7.18 -2.71
C GLY A 299 9.82 -6.29 -1.48
N GLU A 300 9.29 -6.71 -0.33
CA GLU A 300 9.47 -6.02 0.95
C GLU A 300 10.91 -6.13 1.46
N ALA A 301 11.52 -7.31 1.39
CA ALA A 301 12.93 -7.49 1.72
C ALA A 301 13.83 -6.60 0.83
N LEU A 302 13.54 -6.53 -0.47
CA LEU A 302 14.25 -5.67 -1.41
C LEU A 302 14.11 -4.18 -1.05
N SER A 303 12.92 -3.71 -0.67
CA SER A 303 12.71 -2.33 -0.19
C SER A 303 13.60 -1.98 1.01
N HIS A 304 13.69 -2.89 2.00
CA HIS A 304 14.58 -2.73 3.14
C HIS A 304 16.07 -2.77 2.75
N LEU A 305 16.45 -3.64 1.81
CA LEU A 305 17.81 -3.68 1.27
C LEU A 305 18.19 -2.39 0.55
N VAL A 306 17.31 -1.84 -0.29
CA VAL A 306 17.54 -0.54 -0.94
C VAL A 306 17.72 0.55 0.11
N TYR A 307 16.89 0.56 1.16
CA TYR A 307 17.06 1.51 2.26
C TYR A 307 18.45 1.39 2.90
N LEU A 308 18.92 0.17 3.21
CA LEU A 308 20.25 -0.04 3.78
C LEU A 308 21.38 0.36 2.82
N VAL A 309 21.22 0.10 1.51
CA VAL A 309 22.17 0.52 0.47
C VAL A 309 22.27 2.03 0.39
N LYS A 310 21.14 2.74 0.32
CA LYS A 310 21.11 4.21 0.26
C LYS A 310 21.63 4.89 1.54
N ASN A 311 21.69 4.15 2.65
CA ASN A 311 22.29 4.62 3.91
C ASN A 311 23.72 4.08 4.15
N GLY A 312 24.35 3.47 3.13
CA GLY A 312 25.74 3.02 3.20
C GLY A 312 26.00 1.86 4.17
N LYS A 313 24.98 1.12 4.59
CA LYS A 313 25.11 -0.03 5.51
C LYS A 313 25.27 -1.36 4.79
N VAL A 314 24.81 -1.42 3.54
CA VAL A 314 24.87 -2.60 2.66
C VAL A 314 25.38 -2.13 1.30
N ARG A 315 26.11 -2.97 0.58
CA ARG A 315 26.45 -2.77 -0.83
C ARG A 315 25.72 -3.80 -1.69
N ALA A 316 25.39 -3.41 -2.91
CA ALA A 316 24.79 -4.28 -3.91
C ALA A 316 25.78 -4.45 -5.08
N GLU A 317 25.98 -5.69 -5.52
CA GLU A 317 26.83 -6.02 -6.66
C GLU A 317 26.07 -6.94 -7.62
N GLU A 318 26.19 -6.67 -8.91
CA GLU A 318 25.65 -7.53 -9.95
C GLU A 318 26.71 -8.56 -10.37
N VAL A 319 26.37 -9.84 -10.30
CA VAL A 319 27.21 -10.96 -10.73
C VAL A 319 26.40 -11.82 -11.68
N ASN A 320 26.83 -11.92 -12.94
CA ASN A 320 26.14 -12.68 -14.00
C ASN A 320 24.66 -12.28 -14.15
N GLY A 321 24.35 -10.99 -14.03
CA GLY A 321 22.97 -10.46 -14.15
C GLY A 321 22.09 -10.69 -12.93
N ILE A 322 22.65 -11.14 -11.79
CA ILE A 322 21.95 -11.31 -10.53
C ILE A 322 22.52 -10.36 -9.48
N THR A 323 21.66 -9.66 -8.75
CA THR A 323 22.04 -8.74 -7.68
C THR A 323 22.24 -9.49 -6.36
N PHE A 324 23.44 -9.37 -5.82
CA PHE A 324 23.83 -9.85 -4.50
C PHE A 324 24.09 -8.69 -3.55
N PHE A 325 23.68 -8.87 -2.31
CA PHE A 325 23.84 -7.89 -1.24
C PHE A 325 24.89 -8.38 -0.23
N TYR A 326 25.67 -7.43 0.27
CA TYR A 326 26.77 -7.65 1.20
C TYR A 326 26.77 -6.56 2.27
N PRO A 327 27.24 -6.83 3.51
CA PRO A 327 27.55 -5.76 4.45
C PRO A 327 28.49 -4.73 3.82
N ALA A 328 28.31 -3.46 4.13
CA ALA A 328 29.34 -2.46 3.80
C ALA A 328 30.66 -2.85 4.47
N ALA A 329 31.80 -2.59 3.81
CA ALA A 329 33.10 -2.80 4.42
C ALA A 329 33.18 -1.98 5.72
N LYS A 330 33.76 -2.55 6.78
CA LYS A 330 34.14 -1.74 7.95
C LYS A 330 35.11 -0.70 7.42
N GLU A 331 34.85 0.59 7.69
CA GLU A 331 35.91 1.59 7.58
C GLU A 331 37.06 1.08 8.45
N ILE A 332 38.18 0.75 7.80
CA ILE A 332 39.43 0.57 8.51
C ILE A 332 39.78 1.97 8.96
N ASP A 333 39.68 2.23 10.26
CA ASP A 333 40.15 3.47 10.85
C ASP A 333 41.68 3.48 10.66
N LEU A 334 42.13 4.08 9.56
CA LEU A 334 43.53 4.35 9.27
C LEU A 334 43.99 5.53 10.12
N GLN A 335 43.79 5.44 11.44
CA GLN A 335 44.60 6.17 12.40
C GLN A 335 45.63 5.20 12.94
N GLY A 336 46.69 5.04 12.15
CA GLY A 336 47.95 4.50 12.65
C GLY A 336 48.43 5.39 13.78
N ASN A 337 48.53 4.81 14.97
CA ASN A 337 49.54 5.20 15.93
C ASN A 337 50.40 3.96 16.14
N ASP A 338 51.51 3.91 15.39
CA ASP A 338 52.68 3.15 15.77
C ASP A 338 53.12 3.66 17.16
N SER A 339 53.19 2.75 18.13
CA SER A 339 53.86 2.95 19.41
C SER A 339 55.28 2.41 19.36
#